data_AF-A0AA51Q7J0-F1
#
_entry.id   AF-A0AA51Q7J0-F1
#
_cell.length_a   1.000
_cell.length_b   1.000
_cell.length_c   1.000
_cell.angle_alpha   90.00
_cell.angle_beta   90.00
_cell.angle_gamma   90.00
#
_symmetry.space_group_name_H-M   'P 1'
#
loop_
_entity.id
_entity.type
_entity.pdbx_description
1 polymer ?
#
loop_
_entity_poly.entity_id
_entity_poly.type
_entity_poly.pdbx_seq_one_letter_code
_entity_poly.pdbx_strand_id
1 'polypeptide(L)'
;MCELNYTSEKSDGSIDISKAIKINEQFQLSRQFWSYLINSNLIRKPQDFIMPIPHMSFVQGEKNVAFLKKRFEALSNNPLFQGMEFSDVPEKLKEWIPLIMEGRTSNEPIAATKIDSGTDVNFGALTRMLFDHLKSKNVEINYKHSVEDIKRTSDGLWELKVWNMDTGNIERHTAKFVFIGGGGGSLPLLQKTGIPESKHIGGFPVSGLFMVCNNPDVVAQHHAKVYGKAKVGPANVCTTS
;
A
#
# COMPACT_ATOMS: atom_id res chain seq x y z
N MET A 1 2.15 6.99 6.05
CA MET A 1 2.10 8.23 6.86
C MET A 1 0.76 8.47 7.56
N CYS A 2 -0.38 8.22 6.91
CA CYS A 2 -1.70 8.59 7.47
C CYS A 2 -2.57 7.42 7.94
N GLU A 3 -2.13 6.18 7.78
CA GLU A 3 -2.82 5.06 8.43
C GLU A 3 -2.64 5.15 9.96
N LEU A 4 -3.77 5.12 10.67
CA LEU A 4 -3.83 5.27 12.11
C LEU A 4 -3.31 4.04 12.87
N ASN A 5 -3.24 2.89 12.21
CA ASN A 5 -2.73 1.60 12.71
C ASN A 5 -1.18 1.53 12.80
N TYR A 6 -0.46 2.55 12.32
CA TYR A 6 1.01 2.64 12.44
C TYR A 6 1.46 3.31 13.74
N THR A 7 0.50 3.70 14.57
CA THR A 7 0.73 4.33 15.86
C THR A 7 -0.14 3.63 16.90
N SER A 8 0.40 3.39 18.07
CA SER A 8 -0.31 2.75 19.19
C SER A 8 -0.16 3.58 20.45
N GLU A 9 -1.22 3.66 21.24
CA GLU A 9 -1.17 4.26 22.57
C GLU A 9 -0.57 3.24 23.56
N LYS A 10 0.43 3.68 24.32
CA LYS A 10 1.07 2.88 25.37
C LYS A 10 0.24 2.93 26.65
N SER A 11 0.57 2.07 27.61
CA SER A 11 -0.10 2.01 28.91
C SER A 11 -0.01 3.31 29.72
N ASP A 12 1.02 4.13 29.47
CA ASP A 12 1.21 5.45 30.08
C ASP A 12 0.47 6.59 29.35
N GLY A 13 -0.27 6.27 28.28
CA GLY A 13 -1.02 7.24 27.47
C GLY A 13 -0.20 8.00 26.43
N SER A 14 1.09 7.72 26.29
CA SER A 14 1.95 8.24 25.22
C SER A 14 1.72 7.50 23.90
N ILE A 15 2.05 8.14 22.76
CA ILE A 15 1.88 7.55 21.42
C ILE A 15 3.23 7.02 20.92
N ASP A 16 3.28 5.72 20.59
CA ASP A 16 4.41 5.13 19.86
C ASP A 16 4.30 5.46 18.37
N ILE A 17 5.33 6.13 17.84
CA ILE A 17 5.44 6.53 16.42
C ILE A 17 6.55 5.78 15.67
N SER A 18 7.25 4.83 16.31
CA SER A 18 8.40 4.13 15.73
C SER A 18 8.06 3.42 14.42
N LYS A 19 6.91 2.74 14.37
CA LYS A 19 6.42 2.08 13.16
C LYS A 19 6.08 3.10 12.06
N ALA A 20 5.47 4.24 12.41
CA ALA A 20 5.16 5.28 11.44
C ALA A 20 6.44 5.88 10.81
N ILE A 21 7.48 6.11 11.61
CA ILE A 21 8.81 6.56 11.14
C ILE A 21 9.40 5.52 10.19
N LYS A 22 9.51 4.26 10.63
CA LYS A 22 10.11 3.17 9.85
C LYS A 22 9.44 3.00 8.48
N ILE A 23 8.11 3.01 8.43
CA ILE A 23 7.36 2.89 7.18
C ILE A 23 7.60 4.10 6.26
N ASN A 24 7.68 5.32 6.81
CA ASN A 24 7.99 6.52 6.04
C ASN A 24 9.41 6.45 5.45
N GLU A 25 10.41 6.06 6.24
CA GLU A 25 11.80 5.88 5.78
C GLU A 25 11.90 4.86 4.64
N GLN A 26 11.21 3.72 4.76
CA GLN A 26 11.13 2.71 3.69
C GLN A 26 10.52 3.29 2.41
N PHE A 27 9.51 4.15 2.53
CA PHE A 27 8.94 4.84 1.38
C PHE A 27 9.91 5.85 0.76
N GLN A 28 10.68 6.58 1.56
CA GLN A 28 11.73 7.47 1.03
C GLN A 28 12.81 6.69 0.28
N LEU A 29 13.22 5.51 0.77
CA LEU A 29 14.14 4.62 0.04
C LEU A 29 13.55 4.17 -1.30
N SER A 30 12.25 3.85 -1.33
CA SER A 30 11.55 3.50 -2.58
C SER A 30 11.58 4.67 -3.57
N ARG A 31 11.32 5.90 -3.10
CA ARG A 31 11.40 7.11 -3.93
C ARG A 31 12.81 7.37 -4.44
N GLN A 32 13.84 7.15 -3.64
CA GLN A 32 15.24 7.26 -4.06
C GLN A 32 15.56 6.27 -5.18
N PHE A 33 15.11 5.02 -5.04
CA PHE A 33 15.27 4.01 -6.10
C PHE A 33 14.57 4.42 -7.39
N TRP A 34 13.31 4.87 -7.33
CA TRP A 34 12.59 5.34 -8.52
C TRP A 34 13.24 6.57 -9.16
N SER A 35 13.74 7.50 -8.35
CA SER A 35 14.52 8.66 -8.82
C SER A 35 15.77 8.22 -9.58
N TYR A 36 16.51 7.24 -9.06
CA TYR A 36 17.65 6.64 -9.75
C TYR A 36 17.25 6.02 -11.10
N LEU A 37 16.16 5.26 -11.16
CA LEU A 37 15.69 4.65 -12.41
C LEU A 37 15.33 5.70 -13.46
N ILE A 38 14.71 6.81 -13.04
CA ILE A 38 14.37 7.94 -13.91
C ILE A 38 15.64 8.64 -14.41
N ASN A 39 16.55 9.00 -13.51
CA ASN A 39 17.81 9.68 -13.85
C ASN A 39 18.72 8.82 -14.74
N SER A 40 18.63 7.50 -14.61
CA SER A 40 19.34 6.53 -15.44
C SER A 40 18.61 6.18 -16.75
N ASN A 41 17.50 6.87 -17.06
CA ASN A 41 16.65 6.62 -18.24
C ASN A 41 16.14 5.18 -18.38
N LEU A 42 16.02 4.44 -17.26
CA LEU A 42 15.53 3.05 -17.23
C LEU A 42 14.01 2.99 -17.23
N ILE A 43 13.37 3.98 -16.58
CA ILE A 43 11.94 4.28 -16.69
C ILE A 43 11.81 5.79 -16.98
N ARG A 44 10.63 6.27 -17.41
CA ARG A 44 10.42 7.68 -17.84
C ARG A 44 9.09 8.21 -17.31
N LYS A 45 8.88 9.54 -17.36
CA LYS A 45 7.60 10.21 -17.00
C LYS A 45 7.09 9.81 -15.59
N PRO A 46 7.74 10.30 -14.52
CA PRO A 46 7.35 9.91 -13.16
C PRO A 46 5.88 10.22 -12.84
N GLN A 47 5.31 11.28 -13.43
CA GLN A 47 3.90 11.63 -13.27
C GLN A 47 2.91 10.53 -13.71
N ASP A 48 3.33 9.56 -14.52
CA ASP A 48 2.47 8.45 -14.96
C ASP A 48 2.24 7.43 -13.85
N PHE A 49 3.10 7.40 -12.81
CA PHE A 49 2.98 6.44 -11.71
C PHE A 49 3.09 7.01 -10.30
N ILE A 50 3.59 8.23 -10.12
CA ILE A 50 3.73 8.85 -8.80
C ILE A 50 3.29 10.31 -8.86
N MET A 51 2.39 10.71 -7.96
CA MET A 51 1.84 12.07 -7.93
C MET A 51 1.64 12.58 -6.51
N PRO A 52 1.89 13.86 -6.23
CA PRO A 52 1.57 14.44 -4.94
C PRO A 52 0.06 14.47 -4.74
N ILE A 53 -0.40 14.09 -3.56
CA ILE A 53 -1.80 14.23 -3.14
C ILE A 53 -1.85 14.40 -1.62
N PRO A 54 -2.64 15.34 -1.08
CA PRO A 54 -2.79 15.48 0.36
C PRO A 54 -3.24 14.16 0.99
N HIS A 55 -2.56 13.75 2.07
CA HIS A 55 -3.01 12.62 2.86
C HIS A 55 -3.61 13.13 4.16
N MET A 56 -4.76 12.56 4.55
CA MET A 56 -5.49 12.98 5.72
C MET A 56 -5.90 11.78 6.57
N SER A 57 -5.90 11.93 7.90
CA SER A 57 -6.54 10.96 8.79
C SER A 57 -7.79 11.62 9.36
N PHE A 58 -8.94 10.95 9.31
CA PHE A 58 -10.21 11.42 9.84
C PHE A 58 -10.75 10.47 10.90
N VAL A 59 -11.25 11.02 12.00
CA VAL A 59 -11.79 10.26 13.11
C VAL A 59 -13.09 10.86 13.64
N GLN A 60 -13.89 10.02 14.29
CA GLN A 60 -15.15 10.39 14.94
C GLN A 60 -15.17 9.80 16.36
N GLY A 61 -15.79 10.51 17.29
CA GLY A 61 -15.93 10.18 18.71
C GLY A 61 -14.80 10.74 19.57
N GLU A 62 -15.15 11.17 20.78
CA GLU A 62 -14.25 11.86 21.72
C GLU A 62 -12.91 11.13 21.91
N LYS A 63 -12.95 9.81 22.14
CA LYS A 63 -11.74 8.99 22.33
C LYS A 63 -10.81 9.02 21.12
N ASN A 64 -11.38 8.99 19.91
CA ASN A 64 -10.56 8.98 18.70
C ASN A 64 -10.03 10.38 18.36
N VAL A 65 -10.80 11.43 18.64
CA VAL A 65 -10.33 12.82 18.53
C VAL A 65 -9.14 13.07 19.46
N ALA A 66 -9.25 12.67 20.73
CA ALA A 66 -8.16 12.78 21.70
C ALA A 66 -6.93 11.99 21.25
N PHE A 67 -7.11 10.76 20.76
CA PHE A 67 -6.02 9.95 20.19
C PHE A 67 -5.36 10.64 19.00
N LEU A 68 -6.15 11.17 18.05
CA LEU A 68 -5.62 11.82 16.85
C LEU A 68 -4.81 13.08 17.20
N LYS A 69 -5.25 13.85 18.20
CA LYS A 69 -4.52 15.01 18.69
C LYS A 69 -3.18 14.64 19.30
N LYS A 70 -3.14 13.66 20.22
CA LYS A 70 -1.87 13.14 20.78
C LYS A 70 -0.94 12.61 19.68
N ARG A 71 -1.50 11.89 18.69
CA ARG A 71 -0.75 11.37 17.55
C ARG A 71 -0.15 12.50 16.71
N PHE A 72 -0.92 13.55 16.45
CA PHE A 72 -0.44 14.74 15.74
C PHE A 72 0.73 15.37 16.49
N GLU A 73 0.58 15.64 17.79
CA GLU A 73 1.64 16.24 18.61
C GLU A 73 2.92 15.41 18.61
N ALA A 74 2.81 14.08 18.70
CA ALA A 74 3.97 13.19 18.65
C ALA A 74 4.66 13.18 17.28
N LEU A 75 3.90 13.16 16.18
CA LEU A 75 4.43 13.10 14.81
C LEU A 75 5.04 14.43 14.36
N SER A 76 4.40 15.56 14.68
CA SER A 76 4.80 16.89 14.20
C SER A 76 6.19 17.33 14.67
N ASN A 77 6.73 16.68 15.72
CA ASN A 77 8.10 16.90 16.19
C ASN A 77 9.16 16.21 15.33
N ASN A 78 8.77 15.35 14.40
CA ASN A 78 9.69 14.61 13.54
C ASN A 78 9.74 15.21 12.12
N PRO A 79 10.94 15.46 11.54
CA PRO A 79 11.09 16.06 10.22
C PRO A 79 10.34 15.34 9.08
N LEU A 80 10.14 14.02 9.19
CA LEU A 80 9.41 13.23 8.20
C LEU A 80 7.91 13.56 8.12
N PHE A 81 7.38 14.30 9.09
CA PHE A 81 5.98 14.72 9.18
C PHE A 81 5.85 16.25 9.28
N GLN A 82 6.91 16.98 8.90
CA GLN A 82 6.87 18.44 8.88
C GLN A 82 5.76 18.96 7.94
N GLY A 83 5.05 19.99 8.39
CA GLY A 83 3.92 20.58 7.66
C GLY A 83 2.60 19.86 7.87
N MET A 84 2.51 18.94 8.83
CA MET A 84 1.25 18.34 9.25
C MET A 84 0.37 19.39 9.94
N GLU A 85 -0.94 19.34 9.67
CA GLU A 85 -1.96 20.20 10.27
C GLU A 85 -2.96 19.33 11.05
N PHE A 86 -3.59 19.89 12.10
CA PHE A 86 -4.69 19.30 12.85
C PHE A 86 -5.88 20.26 12.89
N SER A 87 -7.09 19.73 12.77
CA SER A 87 -8.30 20.49 13.04
C SER A 87 -9.44 19.60 13.56
N ASP A 88 -10.19 20.13 14.51
CA ASP A 88 -11.48 19.65 14.99
C ASP A 88 -12.60 20.68 14.72
N VAL A 89 -12.29 21.73 13.94
CA VAL A 89 -13.23 22.81 13.60
C VAL A 89 -14.02 22.43 12.34
N PRO A 90 -15.37 22.34 12.40
CA PRO A 90 -16.18 21.87 11.28
C PRO A 90 -15.96 22.63 9.96
N GLU A 91 -15.84 23.95 10.01
CA GLU A 91 -15.61 24.77 8.81
C GLU A 91 -14.26 24.44 8.16
N LYS A 92 -13.21 24.24 8.95
CA LYS A 92 -11.88 23.85 8.44
C LYS A 92 -11.90 22.45 7.86
N LEU A 93 -12.63 21.53 8.48
CA LEU A 93 -12.82 20.17 7.96
C LEU A 93 -13.61 20.19 6.64
N LYS A 94 -14.57 21.10 6.48
CA LYS A 94 -15.34 21.26 5.23
C LYS A 94 -14.47 21.76 4.09
N GLU A 95 -13.49 22.62 4.36
CA GLU A 95 -12.47 23.00 3.37
C GLU A 95 -11.62 21.81 2.91
N TRP A 96 -11.25 20.92 3.84
CA TRP A 96 -10.35 19.79 3.57
C TRP A 96 -11.04 18.59 2.91
N ILE A 97 -12.24 18.26 3.38
CA ILE A 97 -12.96 17.03 3.01
C ILE A 97 -14.47 17.32 2.82
N PRO A 98 -14.84 18.18 1.84
CA PRO A 98 -16.20 18.68 1.69
C PRO A 98 -17.23 17.56 1.56
N LEU A 99 -16.97 16.54 0.74
CA LEU A 99 -17.89 15.41 0.54
C LEU A 99 -18.08 14.53 1.79
N ILE A 100 -17.11 14.50 2.71
CA ILE A 100 -17.24 13.76 3.98
C ILE A 100 -18.09 14.57 4.97
N MET A 101 -18.00 15.90 4.88
CA MET A 101 -18.69 16.85 5.76
C MET A 101 -20.11 17.16 5.30
N GLU A 102 -20.40 17.08 4.01
CA GLU A 102 -21.70 17.33 3.43
C GLU A 102 -22.79 16.42 4.02
N GLY A 103 -23.93 17.02 4.39
CA GLY A 103 -25.09 16.27 4.91
C GLY A 103 -24.89 15.63 6.30
N ARG A 104 -23.77 15.86 6.98
CA ARG A 104 -23.57 15.34 8.35
C ARG A 104 -24.54 16.02 9.33
N THR A 105 -25.32 15.21 10.03
CA THR A 105 -26.29 15.65 11.07
C THR A 105 -25.88 15.24 12.50
N SER A 106 -24.82 14.43 12.63
CA SER A 106 -24.35 13.94 13.93
C SER A 106 -23.59 15.04 14.68
N ASN A 107 -23.89 15.18 15.97
CA ASN A 107 -23.16 16.04 16.91
C ASN A 107 -21.95 15.32 17.54
N GLU A 108 -21.62 14.10 17.09
CA GLU A 108 -20.44 13.39 17.56
C GLU A 108 -19.16 14.16 17.20
N PRO A 109 -18.22 14.35 18.14
CA PRO A 109 -16.96 15.05 17.87
C PRO A 109 -16.17 14.41 16.72
N ILE A 110 -15.58 15.23 15.88
CA ILE A 110 -14.78 14.81 14.73
C ILE A 110 -13.48 15.59 14.68
N ALA A 111 -12.46 14.99 14.09
CA ALA A 111 -11.20 15.67 13.82
C ALA A 111 -10.51 15.07 12.60
N ALA A 112 -9.64 15.86 12.00
CA ALA A 112 -8.73 15.40 10.97
C ALA A 112 -7.31 15.92 11.20
N THR A 113 -6.36 15.18 10.63
CA THR A 113 -5.02 15.69 10.35
C THR A 113 -4.79 15.69 8.86
N LYS A 114 -3.97 16.61 8.35
CA LYS A 114 -3.67 16.78 6.92
C LYS A 114 -2.17 16.95 6.73
N ILE A 115 -1.64 16.41 5.65
CA ILE A 115 -0.27 16.67 5.18
C ILE A 115 -0.24 16.75 3.65
N ASP A 116 0.21 17.89 3.13
CA ASP A 116 0.20 18.16 1.68
C ASP A 116 1.32 17.46 0.92
N SER A 117 2.37 17.06 1.61
CA SER A 117 3.49 16.29 1.03
C SER A 117 3.19 14.81 0.83
N GLY A 118 1.92 14.39 0.97
CA GLY A 118 1.45 13.06 0.65
C GLY A 118 1.66 12.70 -0.83
N THR A 119 1.56 11.42 -1.16
CA THR A 119 1.88 10.91 -2.49
C THR A 119 1.10 9.66 -2.80
N ASP A 120 0.47 9.63 -3.98
CA ASP A 120 -0.11 8.42 -4.55
C ASP A 120 0.87 7.73 -5.50
N VAL A 121 0.78 6.40 -5.54
CA VAL A 121 1.54 5.55 -6.45
C VAL A 121 0.59 4.63 -7.21
N ASN A 122 0.56 4.79 -8.53
CA ASN A 122 -0.06 3.83 -9.43
C ASN A 122 0.90 2.65 -9.63
N PHE A 123 0.85 1.68 -8.72
CA PHE A 123 1.69 0.48 -8.77
C PHE A 123 1.49 -0.34 -10.05
N GLY A 124 0.30 -0.29 -10.67
CA GLY A 124 0.04 -0.95 -11.94
C GLY A 124 0.84 -0.34 -13.09
N ALA A 125 0.84 0.99 -13.19
CA ALA A 125 1.66 1.71 -14.17
C ALA A 125 3.15 1.47 -13.93
N LEU A 126 3.61 1.65 -12.70
CA LEU A 126 5.00 1.40 -12.32
C LEU A 126 5.44 -0.03 -12.66
N THR A 127 4.62 -1.04 -12.36
CA THR A 127 4.94 -2.44 -12.67
C THR A 127 5.09 -2.65 -14.17
N ARG A 128 4.17 -2.14 -15.00
CA ARG A 128 4.29 -2.26 -16.47
C ARG A 128 5.58 -1.62 -16.97
N MET A 129 5.91 -0.42 -16.49
CA MET A 129 7.15 0.28 -16.85
C MET A 129 8.41 -0.53 -16.48
N LEU A 130 8.43 -1.12 -15.29
CA LEU A 130 9.53 -1.98 -14.85
C LEU A 130 9.64 -3.25 -15.72
N PHE A 131 8.52 -3.88 -16.06
CA PHE A 131 8.52 -5.07 -16.92
C PHE A 131 8.94 -4.74 -18.36
N ASP A 132 8.55 -3.59 -18.90
CA ASP A 132 9.01 -3.15 -20.21
C ASP A 132 10.52 -2.88 -20.21
N HIS A 133 11.06 -2.34 -19.12
CA HIS A 133 12.51 -2.26 -18.93
C HIS A 133 13.17 -3.65 -18.93
N LEU A 134 12.63 -4.62 -18.20
CA LEU A 134 13.17 -5.99 -18.18
C LEU A 134 13.16 -6.64 -19.58
N LYS A 135 12.10 -6.44 -20.37
CA LYS A 135 12.05 -6.90 -21.78
C LYS A 135 13.19 -6.31 -22.60
N SER A 136 13.51 -5.02 -22.42
CA SER A 136 14.65 -4.38 -23.10
C SER A 136 16.01 -4.96 -22.72
N LYS A 137 16.07 -5.72 -21.63
CA LYS A 137 17.25 -6.45 -21.15
C LYS A 137 17.20 -7.95 -21.49
N ASN A 138 16.35 -8.35 -22.43
CA ASN A 138 16.16 -9.74 -22.86
C ASN A 138 15.73 -10.68 -21.72
N VAL A 139 15.01 -10.17 -20.72
CA VAL A 139 14.35 -11.01 -19.72
C VAL A 139 13.08 -11.58 -20.34
N GLU A 140 12.97 -12.91 -20.33
CA GLU A 140 11.78 -13.61 -20.79
C GLU A 140 10.63 -13.45 -19.79
N ILE A 141 9.45 -13.07 -20.29
CA ILE A 141 8.25 -12.87 -19.48
C ILE A 141 7.11 -13.67 -20.10
N ASN A 142 6.62 -14.65 -19.34
CA ASN A 142 5.57 -15.56 -19.75
C ASN A 142 4.29 -15.27 -18.97
N TYR A 143 3.33 -14.61 -19.61
CA TYR A 143 1.98 -14.40 -19.07
C TYR A 143 1.13 -15.64 -19.28
N LYS A 144 0.03 -15.80 -18.51
CA LYS A 144 -0.87 -16.96 -18.62
C LYS A 144 -0.16 -18.32 -18.44
N HIS A 145 0.91 -18.32 -17.65
CA HIS A 145 1.63 -19.52 -17.24
C HIS A 145 1.42 -19.71 -15.74
N SER A 146 0.74 -20.80 -15.36
CA SER A 146 0.47 -21.14 -13.97
C SER A 146 1.51 -22.14 -13.47
N VAL A 147 2.21 -21.82 -12.39
CA VAL A 147 3.14 -22.77 -11.76
C VAL A 147 2.34 -23.74 -10.90
N GLU A 148 2.27 -24.98 -11.34
CA GLU A 148 1.47 -26.04 -10.70
C GLU A 148 2.27 -26.84 -9.67
N ASP A 149 3.59 -26.92 -9.80
CA ASP A 149 4.44 -27.63 -8.85
C ASP A 149 5.88 -27.10 -8.88
N ILE A 150 6.57 -27.20 -7.75
CA ILE A 150 7.98 -26.81 -7.60
C ILE A 150 8.64 -27.87 -6.73
N LYS A 151 9.70 -28.53 -7.23
CA LYS A 151 10.44 -29.53 -6.45
C LYS A 151 11.94 -29.42 -6.66
N ARG A 152 12.70 -29.89 -5.68
CA ARG A 152 14.15 -30.05 -5.82
C ARG A 152 14.45 -31.35 -6.58
N THR A 153 15.31 -31.27 -7.58
CA THR A 153 15.80 -32.44 -8.31
C THR A 153 17.00 -33.07 -7.59
N SER A 154 17.34 -34.31 -7.93
CA SER A 154 18.45 -35.06 -7.30
C SER A 154 19.83 -34.44 -7.55
N ASP A 155 20.00 -33.74 -8.67
CA ASP A 155 21.20 -32.96 -9.01
C ASP A 155 21.20 -31.55 -8.36
N GLY A 156 20.20 -31.24 -7.53
CA GLY A 156 20.16 -30.02 -6.74
C GLY A 156 19.64 -28.80 -7.49
N LEU A 157 19.05 -28.93 -8.68
CA LEU A 157 18.28 -27.85 -9.32
C LEU A 157 16.85 -27.79 -8.77
N TRP A 158 16.10 -26.77 -9.18
CA TRP A 158 14.65 -26.69 -9.03
C TRP A 158 14.00 -27.07 -10.35
N GLU A 159 12.99 -27.92 -10.32
CA GLU A 159 12.09 -28.18 -11.45
C GLU A 159 10.73 -27.53 -11.17
N LEU A 160 10.22 -26.77 -12.13
CA LEU A 160 8.90 -26.16 -12.13
C LEU A 160 8.01 -26.90 -13.12
N LYS A 161 6.84 -27.34 -12.68
CA LYS A 161 5.76 -27.79 -13.56
C LYS A 161 4.87 -26.59 -13.88
N VAL A 162 4.79 -26.23 -15.15
CA VAL A 162 4.08 -25.01 -15.58
C VAL A 162 2.97 -25.39 -16.55
N TRP A 163 1.75 -24.92 -16.28
CA TRP A 163 0.63 -25.03 -17.21
C TRP A 163 0.53 -23.75 -18.05
N ASN A 164 0.72 -23.90 -19.35
CA ASN A 164 0.51 -22.84 -20.33
C ASN A 164 -0.98 -22.77 -20.67
N MET A 165 -1.66 -21.74 -20.19
CA MET A 165 -3.13 -21.63 -20.31
C MET A 165 -3.58 -21.28 -21.73
N ASP A 166 -2.70 -20.74 -22.58
CA ASP A 166 -3.02 -20.44 -23.98
C ASP A 166 -3.02 -21.70 -24.84
N THR A 167 -2.10 -22.63 -24.60
CA THR A 167 -1.96 -23.87 -25.39
C THR A 167 -2.59 -25.09 -24.72
N GLY A 168 -2.82 -25.03 -23.41
CA GLY A 168 -3.23 -26.17 -22.59
C GLY A 168 -2.09 -27.11 -22.20
N ASN A 169 -0.87 -26.87 -22.67
CA ASN A 169 0.27 -27.77 -22.46
C ASN A 169 0.86 -27.66 -21.05
N ILE A 170 1.40 -28.78 -20.57
CA ILE A 170 2.22 -28.82 -19.36
C ILE A 170 3.69 -28.86 -19.76
N GLU A 171 4.44 -27.89 -19.29
CA GLU A 171 5.87 -27.73 -19.50
C GLU A 171 6.65 -28.00 -18.21
N ARG A 172 7.92 -28.41 -18.35
CA ARG A 172 8.85 -28.57 -17.24
C ARG A 172 10.07 -27.72 -17.49
N HIS A 173 10.36 -26.82 -16.55
CA HIS A 173 11.48 -25.90 -16.60
C HIS A 173 12.42 -26.15 -15.43
N THR A 174 13.73 -26.07 -15.63
CA THR A 174 14.70 -26.19 -14.54
C THR A 174 15.43 -24.89 -14.27
N ALA A 175 15.72 -24.60 -13.01
CA ALA A 175 16.40 -23.40 -12.58
C ALA A 175 17.36 -23.67 -11.42
N LYS A 176 18.50 -22.97 -11.38
CA LYS A 176 19.43 -23.01 -10.24
C LYS A 176 18.85 -22.29 -9.01
N PHE A 177 18.01 -21.28 -9.26
CA PHE A 177 17.40 -20.45 -8.23
C PHE A 177 15.95 -20.13 -8.61
N VAL A 178 15.06 -20.11 -7.62
CA VAL A 178 13.64 -19.77 -7.79
C VAL A 178 13.28 -18.74 -6.74
N PHE A 179 12.70 -17.62 -7.20
CA PHE A 179 12.10 -16.61 -6.34
C PHE A 179 10.57 -16.67 -6.46
N ILE A 180 9.87 -16.92 -5.35
CA ILE A 180 8.40 -17.01 -5.32
C ILE A 180 7.80 -15.65 -4.95
N GLY A 181 7.49 -14.84 -5.98
CA GLY A 181 6.90 -13.51 -5.85
C GLY A 181 5.39 -13.44 -6.14
N GLY A 182 4.61 -14.44 -5.73
CA GLY A 182 3.18 -14.60 -6.09
C GLY A 182 2.17 -13.87 -5.19
N GLY A 183 2.59 -12.93 -4.34
CA GLY A 183 1.71 -12.27 -3.38
C GLY A 183 0.99 -13.29 -2.47
N GLY A 184 -0.34 -13.20 -2.36
CA GLY A 184 -1.14 -14.17 -1.61
C GLY A 184 -1.05 -15.62 -2.14
N GLY A 185 -0.66 -15.81 -3.40
CA GLY A 185 -0.43 -17.12 -4.01
C GLY A 185 0.93 -17.74 -3.70
N SER A 186 1.82 -17.03 -2.99
CA SER A 186 3.17 -17.56 -2.69
C SER A 186 3.16 -18.75 -1.74
N LEU A 187 2.28 -18.76 -0.73
CA LEU A 187 2.31 -19.81 0.31
C LEU A 187 2.00 -21.22 -0.25
N PRO A 188 0.96 -21.43 -1.07
CA PRO A 188 0.74 -22.73 -1.71
C PRO A 188 1.94 -23.21 -2.52
N LEU A 189 2.61 -22.31 -3.26
CA LEU A 189 3.81 -22.66 -4.03
C LEU A 189 5.00 -23.01 -3.12
N LEU A 190 5.20 -22.25 -2.03
CA LEU A 190 6.23 -22.53 -1.04
C LEU A 190 6.01 -23.89 -0.36
N GLN A 191 4.77 -24.24 -0.04
CA GLN A 191 4.42 -25.54 0.54
C GLN A 191 4.74 -26.70 -0.41
N LYS A 192 4.51 -26.53 -1.72
CA LYS A 192 4.84 -27.53 -2.74
C LYS A 192 6.34 -27.84 -2.83
N THR A 193 7.21 -26.89 -2.48
CA THR A 193 8.68 -27.11 -2.47
C THR A 193 9.12 -28.23 -1.52
N GLY A 194 8.33 -28.55 -0.49
CA GLY A 194 8.64 -29.58 0.49
C GLY A 194 9.79 -29.25 1.45
N ILE A 195 10.35 -28.04 1.40
CA ILE A 195 11.41 -27.62 2.33
C ILE A 195 10.88 -27.58 3.77
N PRO A 196 11.69 -27.94 4.79
CA PRO A 196 11.22 -27.99 6.18
C PRO A 196 10.58 -26.68 6.66
N GLU A 197 11.14 -25.54 6.25
CA GLU A 197 10.68 -24.20 6.64
C GLU A 197 9.27 -23.88 6.14
N SER A 198 8.82 -24.48 5.03
CA SER A 198 7.48 -24.22 4.48
C SER A 198 6.35 -24.76 5.38
N LYS A 199 6.65 -25.79 6.19
CA LYS A 199 5.66 -26.48 7.04
C LYS A 199 5.19 -25.65 8.22
N HIS A 200 5.97 -24.64 8.60
CA HIS A 200 5.71 -23.81 9.77
C HIS A 200 5.12 -22.43 9.40
N ILE A 201 4.73 -22.24 8.14
CA ILE A 201 4.16 -20.99 7.64
C ILE A 201 2.69 -21.20 7.33
N GLY A 202 1.84 -20.38 7.97
CA GLY A 202 0.42 -20.27 7.69
C GLY A 202 0.08 -18.93 7.06
N GLY A 203 -1.00 -18.90 6.27
CA GLY A 203 -1.52 -17.69 5.65
C GLY A 203 -2.98 -17.50 6.07
N PHE A 204 -3.33 -16.30 6.52
CA PHE A 204 -4.70 -15.93 6.79
C PHE A 204 -5.18 -14.96 5.70
N PRO A 205 -6.10 -15.38 4.81
CA PRO A 205 -6.59 -14.49 3.77
C PRO A 205 -7.43 -13.38 4.41
N VAL A 206 -7.05 -12.13 4.14
CA VAL A 206 -7.85 -10.95 4.50
C VAL A 206 -8.46 -10.41 3.23
N SER A 207 -9.79 -10.27 3.22
CA SER A 207 -10.51 -9.62 2.13
C SER A 207 -10.69 -8.13 2.41
N GLY A 208 -10.86 -7.35 1.34
CA GLY A 208 -11.23 -5.95 1.39
C GLY A 208 -12.32 -5.67 0.37
N LEU A 209 -13.16 -4.68 0.66
CA LEU A 209 -14.15 -4.18 -0.28
C LEU A 209 -13.63 -2.85 -0.86
N PHE A 210 -13.61 -2.77 -2.19
CA PHE A 210 -13.23 -1.56 -2.91
C PHE A 210 -14.46 -1.07 -3.67
N MET A 211 -14.87 0.16 -3.38
CA MET A 211 -15.97 0.83 -4.07
C MET A 211 -15.40 1.99 -4.86
N VAL A 212 -15.87 2.17 -6.09
CA VAL A 212 -15.38 3.19 -7.01
C VAL A 212 -16.54 4.08 -7.44
N CYS A 213 -16.35 5.40 -7.37
CA CYS A 213 -17.26 6.37 -7.94
C CYS A 213 -16.75 6.79 -9.33
N ASN A 214 -17.57 6.60 -10.36
CA ASN A 214 -17.23 6.98 -11.74
C ASN A 214 -17.87 8.31 -12.17
N ASN A 215 -18.52 9.04 -11.26
CA ASN A 215 -19.10 10.34 -11.57
C ASN A 215 -18.01 11.43 -11.51
N PRO A 216 -17.64 12.04 -12.65
CA PRO A 216 -16.55 13.02 -12.70
C PRO A 216 -16.83 14.27 -11.85
N ASP A 217 -18.09 14.69 -11.75
CA ASP A 217 -18.47 15.89 -10.98
C ASP A 217 -18.26 15.67 -9.47
N VAL A 218 -18.45 14.43 -9.00
CA VAL A 218 -18.18 14.06 -7.60
C VAL A 218 -16.69 13.87 -7.39
N VAL A 219 -16.00 13.21 -8.32
CA VAL A 219 -14.54 12.98 -8.23
C VAL A 219 -13.77 14.30 -8.17
N ALA A 220 -14.16 15.29 -8.97
CA ALA A 220 -13.52 16.61 -9.01
C ALA A 220 -13.60 17.38 -7.68
N GLN A 221 -14.54 17.02 -6.80
CA GLN A 221 -14.72 17.64 -5.48
C GLN A 221 -13.84 17.00 -4.38
N HIS A 222 -13.11 15.94 -4.69
CA HIS A 222 -12.24 15.25 -3.72
C HIS A 222 -10.80 15.16 -4.24
N HIS A 223 -9.90 15.90 -3.59
CA HIS A 223 -8.47 15.91 -3.91
C HIS A 223 -7.63 15.54 -2.69
N ALA A 224 -7.89 14.36 -2.12
CA ALA A 224 -7.17 13.86 -0.97
C ALA A 224 -7.26 12.34 -0.85
N LYS A 225 -6.34 11.75 -0.10
CA LYS A 225 -6.50 10.40 0.46
C LYS A 225 -6.88 10.49 1.92
N VAL A 226 -8.09 10.06 2.26
CA VAL A 226 -8.62 10.17 3.61
C VAL A 226 -8.71 8.80 4.27
N TYR A 227 -7.97 8.62 5.36
CA TYR A 227 -7.88 7.39 6.12
C TYR A 227 -8.76 7.48 7.37
N GLY A 228 -9.73 6.57 7.49
CA GLY A 228 -10.57 6.45 8.67
C GLY A 228 -9.99 5.49 9.71
N LYS A 229 -10.41 5.63 10.97
CA LYS A 229 -10.20 4.60 11.99
C LYS A 229 -11.34 3.59 11.95
N ALA A 230 -11.05 2.32 11.68
CA ALA A 230 -12.05 1.27 11.74
C ALA A 230 -12.58 1.09 13.18
N LYS A 231 -13.89 0.85 13.33
CA LYS A 231 -14.50 0.59 14.64
C LYS A 231 -14.01 -0.74 15.23
N VAL A 232 -13.89 -1.78 14.39
CA VAL A 232 -13.18 -3.07 14.59
C VAL A 232 -12.93 -3.66 13.18
N GLY A 233 -11.70 -4.06 12.82
CA GLY A 233 -11.38 -4.63 11.49
C GLY A 233 -10.41 -3.78 10.64
N PRO A 234 -10.16 -4.14 9.36
CA PRO A 234 -9.21 -3.42 8.49
C PRO A 234 -9.64 -1.96 8.27
N ALA A 235 -8.66 -1.08 8.04
CA ALA A 235 -8.90 0.35 7.89
C ALA A 235 -9.75 0.67 6.65
N ASN A 236 -10.75 1.54 6.82
CA ASN A 236 -11.46 2.13 5.69
C ASN A 236 -10.63 3.27 5.12
N VAL A 237 -10.26 3.18 3.85
CA VAL A 237 -9.58 4.25 3.13
C VAL A 237 -10.52 4.75 2.05
N CYS A 238 -10.81 6.05 2.06
CA CYS A 238 -11.47 6.71 0.96
C CYS A 238 -10.38 7.39 0.11
N THR A 239 -10.25 6.95 -1.14
CA THR A 239 -9.35 7.56 -2.11
C THR A 239 -10.15 7.86 -3.37
N THR A 240 -10.03 9.07 -3.89
CA THR A 240 -10.31 9.32 -5.30
C THR A 240 -8.99 9.21 -6.07
N SER A 241 -9.04 8.48 -7.17
CA SER A 241 -7.96 8.31 -8.14
C SER A 241 -8.42 8.86 -9.48
#